data_AF-A0A1E5GCK2-F1
#
_entry.id   AF-A0A1E5GCK2-F1
#
_cell.length_a   1.000
_cell.length_b   1.000
_cell.length_c   1.000
_cell.angle_alpha   90.00
_cell.angle_beta   90.00
_cell.angle_gamma   90.00
#
_symmetry.space_group_name_H-M   'P 1'
#
loop_
_entity.id
_entity.type
_entity.pdbx_description
1 polymer ?
#
loop_
_entity_poly.entity_id
_entity_poly.type
_entity_poly.pdbx_seq_one_letter_code
_entity_poly.pdbx_strand_id
1 'polypeptide(L)'
;MKNKKVFIIILISVSLVAIIGGWLFVSSNKKTYNSFPDIFKTMDVSTKNEKSNIETLKRFAEKNEYIFQEGKDKNVSKISIISKDYIQNLIYSPEENELSFIKMNSNDLTMPEEKKIKNIAEEDSFDKVMNELGEPDKMRQNGDGLIVLRWDDTSEKGYLSLSIELEDNKVTKITKVEI
;
A
#
# COMPACT_ATOMS: atom_id res chain seq x y z
N MET A 1 21.95 34.10 44.36
CA MET A 1 21.81 32.67 43.96
C MET A 1 20.35 32.15 43.87
N LYS A 2 19.31 32.88 44.29
CA LYS A 2 17.91 32.38 44.27
C LYS A 2 17.25 32.32 42.87
N ASN A 3 17.66 33.17 41.92
CA ASN A 3 16.98 33.26 40.61
C ASN A 3 17.51 32.32 39.53
N LYS A 4 18.73 31.75 39.68
CA LYS A 4 19.28 30.78 38.71
C LYS A 4 18.53 29.44 38.73
N LYS A 5 18.06 28.98 39.90
CA LYS A 5 17.34 27.71 40.04
C LYS A 5 15.94 27.77 39.40
N VAL A 6 15.25 28.90 39.54
CA VAL A 6 13.91 29.09 38.94
C VAL A 6 13.98 29.16 37.42
N PHE A 7 15.00 29.83 36.87
CA PHE A 7 15.20 29.92 35.42
C PHE A 7 15.48 28.54 34.77
N ILE A 8 16.26 27.69 35.45
CA ILE A 8 16.56 26.32 34.97
C ILE A 8 15.29 25.45 34.97
N ILE A 9 14.42 25.59 35.98
CA ILE A 9 13.17 24.81 36.07
C ILE A 9 12.21 25.20 34.93
N ILE A 10 12.10 26.49 34.60
CA ILE A 10 11.27 26.97 33.48
C ILE A 10 11.84 26.49 32.14
N LEU A 11 13.16 26.49 31.96
CA LEU A 11 13.78 26.01 30.73
C LEU A 11 13.55 24.50 30.51
N ILE A 12 13.64 23.70 31.57
CA ILE A 12 13.38 22.25 31.53
C ILE A 12 11.90 21.98 31.26
N SER A 13 10.96 22.71 31.88
CA SER A 13 9.53 22.47 31.66
C SER A 13 9.07 22.84 30.25
N VAL A 14 9.56 23.95 29.69
CA VAL A 14 9.26 24.34 28.30
C VAL A 14 9.84 23.35 27.29
N SER A 15 11.05 22.84 27.55
CA SER A 15 11.68 21.82 26.71
C SER A 15 10.92 20.49 26.76
N LEU A 16 10.46 20.08 27.95
CA LEU A 16 9.71 18.84 28.13
C LEU A 16 8.33 18.89 27.44
N VAL A 17 7.63 20.03 27.54
CA VAL A 17 6.34 20.23 26.86
C VAL A 17 6.52 20.27 25.34
N ALA A 18 7.60 20.85 24.82
CA ALA A 18 7.92 20.83 23.39
C ALA A 18 8.24 19.41 22.87
N ILE A 19 8.94 18.59 23.67
CA ILE A 19 9.25 17.20 23.32
C ILE A 19 7.98 16.34 23.32
N ILE A 20 7.12 16.48 24.34
CA ILE A 20 5.85 15.72 24.44
C ILE A 20 4.86 16.19 23.37
N GLY A 21 4.76 17.51 23.14
CA GLY A 21 3.94 18.09 22.08
C GLY A 21 4.40 17.67 20.68
N GLY A 22 5.72 17.63 20.45
CA GLY A 22 6.32 17.10 19.23
C GLY A 22 6.06 15.61 19.04
N TRP A 23 6.13 14.80 20.10
CA TRP A 23 5.79 13.37 20.06
C TRP A 23 4.30 13.13 19.74
N LEU A 24 3.39 13.91 20.35
CA LEU A 24 1.95 13.81 20.09
C LEU A 24 1.58 14.27 18.67
N PHE A 25 2.22 15.34 18.15
CA PHE A 25 2.02 15.80 16.77
C PHE A 25 2.61 14.85 15.73
N VAL A 26 3.79 14.26 16.00
CA VAL A 26 4.36 13.21 15.15
C VAL A 26 3.46 11.98 15.17
N SER A 27 2.73 11.71 16.26
CA SER A 27 1.80 10.58 16.39
C SER A 27 0.43 10.75 15.71
N SER A 28 -0.12 11.97 15.64
CA SER A 28 -1.51 12.19 15.20
C SER A 28 -1.69 12.28 13.69
N ASN A 29 -0.61 12.46 12.91
CA ASN A 29 -0.65 12.44 11.43
C ASN A 29 -0.17 11.09 10.84
N LYS A 30 -0.08 10.04 11.67
CA LYS A 30 0.38 8.72 11.24
C LYS A 30 -0.77 7.93 10.63
N LYS A 31 -0.97 8.04 9.31
CA LYS A 31 -1.72 7.00 8.60
C LYS A 31 -0.99 5.68 8.85
N THR A 32 -1.63 4.77 9.58
CA THR A 32 -1.12 3.42 9.75
C THR A 32 -1.91 2.51 8.84
N TYR A 33 -1.22 1.90 7.90
CA TYR A 33 -1.81 0.99 6.92
C TYR A 33 -1.88 -0.41 7.56
N ASN A 34 -3.01 -1.11 7.43
CA ASN A 34 -3.21 -2.42 8.07
C ASN A 34 -3.07 -3.59 7.10
N SER A 35 -3.08 -3.31 5.80
CA SER A 35 -3.09 -4.33 4.75
C SER A 35 -2.45 -3.79 3.46
N PHE A 36 -2.17 -4.66 2.49
CA PHE A 36 -1.75 -4.22 1.17
C PHE A 36 -2.84 -3.37 0.48
N PRO A 37 -4.13 -3.79 0.43
CA PRO A 37 -5.21 -2.95 -0.11
C PRO A 37 -5.28 -1.53 0.48
N ASP A 38 -5.05 -1.37 1.78
CA ASP A 38 -5.05 -0.06 2.44
C ASP A 38 -3.99 0.88 1.84
N ILE A 39 -2.79 0.36 1.53
CA ILE A 39 -1.72 1.14 0.90
C ILE A 39 -2.14 1.61 -0.48
N PHE A 40 -2.63 0.70 -1.33
CA PHE A 40 -3.03 1.05 -2.71
C PHE A 40 -4.13 2.10 -2.75
N LYS A 41 -5.06 2.04 -1.80
CA LYS A 41 -6.15 3.00 -1.71
C LYS A 41 -5.69 4.41 -1.32
N THR A 42 -4.65 4.54 -0.50
CA THR A 42 -4.40 5.79 0.23
C THR A 42 -3.01 6.39 0.06
N MET A 43 -2.09 5.68 -0.59
CA MET A 43 -0.75 6.17 -0.93
C MET A 43 -0.79 6.93 -2.27
N ASP A 44 -0.14 8.09 -2.29
CA ASP A 44 0.11 8.86 -3.52
C ASP A 44 1.52 8.51 -4.02
N VAL A 45 1.60 7.70 -5.06
CA VAL A 45 2.86 7.14 -5.57
C VAL A 45 3.66 8.11 -6.45
N SER A 46 3.21 9.36 -6.62
CA SER A 46 3.92 10.37 -7.42
C SER A 46 5.32 10.67 -6.88
N THR A 47 6.29 10.89 -7.79
CA THR A 47 7.69 11.24 -7.45
C THR A 47 7.82 12.43 -6.49
N LYS A 48 6.87 13.37 -6.51
CA LYS A 48 6.86 14.53 -5.60
C LYS A 48 6.85 14.10 -4.13
N ASN A 49 6.33 12.92 -3.84
CA ASN A 49 6.20 12.37 -2.49
C ASN A 49 7.21 11.27 -2.17
N GLU A 50 8.23 11.03 -3.00
CA GLU A 50 9.17 9.90 -2.87
C GLU A 50 9.65 9.70 -1.43
N LYS A 51 10.28 10.70 -0.79
CA LYS A 51 10.78 10.54 0.59
C LYS A 51 9.68 10.17 1.59
N SER A 52 8.49 10.75 1.43
CA SER A 52 7.33 10.43 2.27
C SER A 52 6.83 9.00 2.01
N ASN A 53 6.89 8.55 0.76
CA ASN A 53 6.50 7.22 0.33
C ASN A 53 7.43 6.14 0.91
N ILE A 54 8.75 6.34 0.83
CA ILE A 54 9.74 5.43 1.44
C ILE A 54 9.52 5.29 2.95
N GLU A 55 9.35 6.42 3.65
CA GLU A 55 9.11 6.42 5.10
C GLU A 55 7.77 5.76 5.46
N THR A 56 6.75 5.94 4.64
CA THR A 56 5.44 5.28 4.80
C THR A 56 5.56 3.77 4.66
N LEU A 57 6.26 3.30 3.62
CA LEU A 57 6.53 1.90 3.35
C LEU A 57 7.33 1.25 4.48
N LYS A 58 8.36 1.93 4.98
CA LYS A 58 9.13 1.47 6.13
C LYS A 58 8.27 1.26 7.37
N ARG A 59 7.40 2.23 7.70
CA ARG A 59 6.48 2.13 8.83
C ARG A 59 5.44 1.02 8.66
N PHE A 60 4.93 0.85 7.45
CA PHE A 60 4.03 -0.25 7.15
C PHE A 60 4.70 -1.60 7.36
N ALA A 61 5.94 -1.75 6.90
CA ALA A 61 6.71 -2.97 7.12
C ALA A 61 6.96 -3.22 8.62
N GLU A 62 7.39 -2.20 9.36
CA GLU A 62 7.61 -2.29 10.82
C GLU A 62 6.34 -2.69 11.58
N LYS A 63 5.20 -2.07 11.26
CA LYS A 63 3.91 -2.35 11.93
C LYS A 63 3.43 -3.79 11.71
N ASN A 64 3.58 -4.30 10.49
CA ASN A 64 3.11 -5.63 10.11
C ASN A 64 4.20 -6.69 10.26
N GLU A 65 5.35 -6.31 10.81
CA GLU A 65 6.52 -7.18 11.02
C GLU A 65 7.02 -7.82 9.71
N TYR A 66 6.91 -7.08 8.60
CA TYR A 66 7.40 -7.47 7.28
C TYR A 66 8.85 -7.06 7.07
N ILE A 67 9.49 -7.66 6.07
CA ILE A 67 10.87 -7.34 5.70
C ILE A 67 10.85 -6.13 4.77
N PHE A 68 11.56 -5.08 5.15
CA PHE A 68 11.81 -3.92 4.31
C PHE A 68 13.20 -4.02 3.68
N GLN A 69 13.28 -3.94 2.35
CA GLN A 69 14.53 -4.03 1.61
C GLN A 69 14.62 -2.94 0.55
N GLU A 70 15.71 -2.18 0.58
CA GLU A 70 16.08 -1.27 -0.51
C GLU A 70 17.07 -1.97 -1.44
N GLY A 71 16.89 -1.79 -2.74
CA GLY A 71 17.75 -2.41 -3.74
C GLY A 71 17.74 -1.69 -5.07
N LYS A 72 18.52 -2.23 -6.02
CA LYS A 72 18.50 -1.80 -7.42
C LYS A 72 18.30 -3.01 -8.31
N ASP A 73 17.42 -2.87 -9.29
CA ASP A 73 17.21 -3.84 -10.35
C ASP A 73 17.42 -3.12 -11.69
N LYS A 74 18.39 -3.57 -12.50
CA LYS A 74 18.77 -2.92 -13.77
C LYS A 74 19.01 -1.40 -13.64
N ASN A 75 19.64 -0.98 -12.54
CA ASN A 75 19.89 0.41 -12.14
C ASN A 75 18.67 1.23 -11.67
N VAL A 76 17.48 0.65 -11.69
CA VAL A 76 16.26 1.28 -11.15
C VAL A 76 16.19 1.01 -9.64
N SER A 77 16.06 2.07 -8.86
CA SER A 77 15.88 1.98 -7.41
C SER A 77 14.54 1.33 -7.08
N LYS A 78 14.55 0.31 -6.22
CA LYS A 78 13.35 -0.42 -5.80
C LYS A 78 13.32 -0.59 -4.29
N ILE A 79 12.12 -0.53 -3.74
CA ILE A 79 11.83 -0.84 -2.34
C ILE A 79 10.88 -2.01 -2.31
N SER A 80 11.27 -3.07 -1.63
CA SER A 80 10.46 -4.27 -1.47
C SER A 80 9.99 -4.40 -0.01
N ILE A 81 8.72 -4.74 0.16
CA ILE A 81 8.13 -5.15 1.42
C ILE A 81 7.64 -6.59 1.26
N ILE A 82 8.25 -7.50 1.99
CA ILE A 82 8.02 -8.94 1.85
C ILE A 82 7.35 -9.46 3.13
N SER A 83 6.23 -10.14 2.97
CA SER A 83 5.52 -10.77 4.09
C SER A 83 6.37 -11.84 4.77
N LYS A 84 6.09 -12.14 6.05
CA LYS A 84 6.88 -13.10 6.85
C LYS A 84 6.93 -14.52 6.30
N ASP A 85 5.85 -14.94 5.67
CA ASP A 85 5.69 -16.23 5.00
C ASP A 85 6.28 -16.23 3.59
N TYR A 86 6.81 -15.10 3.11
CA TYR A 86 7.39 -14.93 1.78
C TYR A 86 6.42 -15.30 0.66
N ILE A 87 5.11 -15.12 0.87
CA ILE A 87 4.10 -15.37 -0.16
C ILE A 87 3.51 -14.08 -0.75
N GLN A 88 3.81 -12.91 -0.20
CA GLN A 88 3.35 -11.62 -0.69
C GLN A 88 4.52 -10.64 -0.79
N ASN A 89 4.57 -9.89 -1.88
CA ASN A 89 5.57 -8.85 -2.08
C ASN A 89 4.92 -7.57 -2.59
N LEU A 90 5.29 -6.44 -1.99
CA LEU A 90 4.98 -5.10 -2.45
C LEU A 90 6.27 -4.41 -2.89
N ILE A 91 6.31 -3.94 -4.13
CA ILE A 91 7.45 -3.30 -4.77
C ILE A 91 7.07 -1.86 -5.11
N TYR A 92 7.82 -0.90 -4.58
CA TYR A 92 7.75 0.50 -4.99
C TYR A 92 8.97 0.84 -5.83
N SER A 93 8.73 1.36 -7.02
CA SER A 93 9.74 1.88 -7.96
C SER A 93 9.57 3.39 -8.09
N PRO A 94 10.33 4.23 -7.34
CA PRO A 94 10.22 5.68 -7.43
C PRO A 94 10.42 6.23 -8.84
N GLU A 95 11.42 5.71 -9.55
CA GLU A 95 11.77 6.15 -10.91
C GLU A 95 10.68 5.80 -11.93
N GLU A 96 9.94 4.72 -11.70
CA GLU A 96 8.84 4.27 -12.56
C GLU A 96 7.48 4.86 -12.12
N ASN A 97 7.44 5.62 -11.01
CA ASN A 97 6.21 6.08 -10.35
C ASN A 97 5.21 4.95 -10.12
N GLU A 98 5.68 3.80 -9.66
CA GLU A 98 4.86 2.60 -9.60
C GLU A 98 4.92 1.93 -8.24
N LEU A 99 3.75 1.49 -7.79
CA LEU A 99 3.61 0.54 -6.69
C LEU A 99 2.95 -0.73 -7.22
N SER A 100 3.56 -1.87 -6.96
CA SER A 100 3.12 -3.17 -7.45
C SER A 100 3.08 -4.20 -6.32
N PHE A 101 2.03 -5.00 -6.27
CA PHE A 101 1.84 -6.08 -5.31
C PHE A 101 1.60 -7.38 -6.05
N ILE A 102 2.18 -8.48 -5.55
CA ILE A 102 2.07 -9.81 -6.12
C ILE A 102 2.01 -10.85 -5.01
N LYS A 103 1.00 -11.74 -5.05
CA LYS A 103 1.01 -13.02 -4.36
C LYS A 103 1.93 -13.98 -5.11
N MET A 104 2.94 -14.50 -4.41
CA MET A 104 4.00 -15.36 -4.94
C MET A 104 3.63 -16.85 -4.92
N ASN A 105 2.63 -17.27 -4.14
CA ASN A 105 2.15 -18.65 -4.15
C ASN A 105 1.08 -18.86 -5.23
N SER A 106 1.41 -19.62 -6.28
CA SER A 106 0.48 -19.89 -7.39
C SER A 106 -0.63 -20.88 -7.07
N ASN A 107 -0.47 -21.68 -6.00
CA ASN A 107 -1.37 -22.80 -5.72
C ASN A 107 -2.72 -22.37 -5.14
N ASP A 108 -2.84 -21.12 -4.72
CA ASP A 108 -4.05 -20.55 -4.11
C ASP A 108 -4.76 -19.55 -5.05
N LEU A 109 -4.28 -19.40 -6.30
CA LEU A 109 -4.84 -18.49 -7.29
C LEU A 109 -6.23 -18.99 -7.72
N THR A 110 -7.27 -18.33 -7.21
CA THR A 110 -8.66 -18.68 -7.44
C THR A 110 -9.42 -17.44 -7.86
N MET A 111 -10.11 -17.51 -9.01
CA MET A 111 -10.94 -16.41 -9.47
C MET A 111 -12.17 -16.25 -8.56
N PRO A 112 -12.62 -15.01 -8.29
CA PRO A 112 -13.89 -14.78 -7.61
C PRO A 112 -15.05 -15.45 -8.35
N GLU A 113 -16.09 -15.86 -7.60
CA GLU A 113 -17.28 -16.45 -8.19
C GLU A 113 -17.94 -15.51 -9.20
N GLU A 114 -18.36 -16.05 -10.36
CA GLU A 114 -19.04 -15.30 -11.43
C GLU A 114 -20.22 -14.43 -10.94
N LYS A 115 -20.96 -14.92 -9.93
CA LYS A 115 -22.07 -14.17 -9.35
C LYS A 115 -21.61 -12.88 -8.66
N LYS A 116 -20.45 -12.92 -8.00
CA LYS A 116 -19.85 -11.77 -7.31
C LYS A 116 -19.28 -10.77 -8.32
N ILE A 117 -18.64 -11.26 -9.39
CA ILE A 117 -18.12 -10.41 -10.47
C ILE A 117 -19.25 -9.57 -11.09
N LYS A 118 -20.43 -10.16 -11.31
CA LYS A 118 -21.61 -9.46 -11.85
C LYS A 118 -22.19 -8.37 -10.94
N ASN A 119 -21.79 -8.33 -9.67
CA ASN A 119 -22.22 -7.29 -8.73
C ASN A 119 -21.34 -6.02 -8.79
N ILE A 120 -20.23 -6.09 -9.54
CA ILE A 120 -19.34 -4.96 -9.80
C ILE A 120 -19.73 -4.29 -11.12
N ALA A 121 -19.82 -2.97 -11.08
CA ALA A 121 -20.10 -2.11 -12.22
C ALA A 121 -19.14 -0.92 -12.27
N GLU A 122 -19.13 -0.19 -13.38
CA GLU A 122 -18.46 1.11 -13.46
C GLU A 122 -18.97 2.06 -12.36
N GLU A 123 -18.13 3.01 -11.97
CA GLU A 123 -18.33 3.96 -10.86
C GLU A 123 -18.29 3.33 -9.45
N ASP A 124 -18.24 2.00 -9.33
CA ASP A 124 -18.10 1.35 -8.03
C ASP A 124 -16.77 1.71 -7.37
N SER A 125 -16.79 1.90 -6.06
CA SER A 125 -15.59 2.25 -5.29
C SER A 125 -14.62 1.07 -5.13
N PHE A 126 -13.33 1.35 -4.95
CA PHE A 126 -12.33 0.36 -4.54
C PHE A 126 -12.80 -0.52 -3.37
N ASP A 127 -13.38 0.08 -2.32
CA ASP A 127 -13.86 -0.65 -1.14
C ASP A 127 -14.96 -1.67 -1.50
N LYS A 128 -15.86 -1.30 -2.41
CA LYS A 128 -16.91 -2.21 -2.88
C LYS A 128 -16.29 -3.39 -3.62
N VAL A 129 -15.31 -3.14 -4.49
CA VAL A 129 -14.59 -4.21 -5.20
C VAL A 129 -13.90 -5.15 -4.23
N MET A 130 -13.15 -4.62 -3.25
CA MET A 130 -12.48 -5.44 -2.23
C MET A 130 -13.46 -6.25 -1.37
N ASN A 131 -14.57 -5.65 -0.96
CA ASN A 131 -15.57 -6.33 -0.12
C ASN A 131 -16.29 -7.46 -0.85
N GLU A 132 -16.56 -7.28 -2.15
CA GLU A 132 -17.28 -8.27 -2.95
C GLU A 132 -16.36 -9.39 -3.45
N LEU A 133 -15.18 -9.03 -3.96
CA LEU A 133 -14.26 -9.95 -4.66
C LEU A 133 -13.10 -10.45 -3.79
N GLY A 134 -12.86 -9.83 -2.64
CA GLY A 134 -11.71 -10.13 -1.78
C GLY A 134 -10.41 -9.52 -2.29
N GLU A 135 -9.28 -9.91 -1.67
CA GLU A 135 -7.96 -9.40 -2.02
C GLU A 135 -7.47 -9.99 -3.37
N PRO A 136 -7.11 -9.16 -4.35
CA PRO A 136 -6.58 -9.61 -5.64
C PRO A 136 -5.22 -10.30 -5.49
N ASP A 137 -4.81 -11.01 -6.53
CA ASP A 137 -3.51 -11.69 -6.58
C ASP A 137 -2.40 -10.73 -7.01
N LYS A 138 -2.75 -9.72 -7.80
CA LYS A 138 -1.86 -8.64 -8.21
C LYS A 138 -2.57 -7.30 -8.10
N MET A 139 -1.84 -6.29 -7.66
CA MET A 139 -2.26 -4.88 -7.73
C MET A 139 -1.15 -4.05 -8.32
N ARG A 140 -1.50 -3.03 -9.10
CA ARG A 140 -0.56 -2.05 -9.64
C ARG A 140 -1.17 -0.66 -9.55
N GLN A 141 -0.42 0.31 -9.07
CA GLN A 141 -0.80 1.72 -9.06
C GLN A 141 0.31 2.53 -9.74
N ASN A 142 -0.05 3.40 -10.67
CA ASN A 142 0.89 4.30 -11.32
C ASN A 142 0.82 5.73 -10.74
N GLY A 143 1.74 6.59 -11.16
CA GLY A 143 1.84 7.99 -10.74
C GLY A 143 0.63 8.87 -11.05
N ASP A 144 -0.23 8.44 -11.98
CA ASP A 144 -1.45 9.14 -12.35
C ASP A 144 -2.65 8.73 -11.49
N GLY A 145 -2.47 7.76 -10.58
CA GLY A 145 -3.53 7.28 -9.69
C GLY A 145 -4.40 6.16 -10.28
N LEU A 146 -4.08 5.66 -11.48
CA LEU A 146 -4.72 4.47 -12.03
C LEU A 146 -4.30 3.25 -11.21
N ILE A 147 -5.28 2.53 -10.67
CA ILE A 147 -5.10 1.28 -9.95
C ILE A 147 -5.63 0.13 -10.81
N VAL A 148 -4.84 -0.92 -10.98
CA VAL A 148 -5.24 -2.15 -11.67
C VAL A 148 -5.22 -3.29 -10.67
N LEU A 149 -6.37 -3.94 -10.49
CA LEU A 149 -6.56 -5.11 -9.63
C LEU A 149 -6.72 -6.34 -10.51
N ARG A 150 -6.04 -7.44 -10.17
CA ARG A 150 -6.09 -8.66 -10.96
C ARG A 150 -6.20 -9.92 -10.11
N TRP A 151 -7.16 -10.77 -10.50
CA TRP A 151 -7.32 -12.13 -10.00
C TRP A 151 -6.98 -13.10 -11.13
N ASP A 152 -6.15 -14.08 -10.83
CA ASP A 152 -5.75 -15.10 -11.77
C ASP A 152 -6.31 -16.46 -11.31
N ASP A 153 -6.62 -17.33 -12.27
CA ASP A 153 -7.00 -18.71 -12.03
C ASP A 153 -6.18 -19.60 -12.96
N THR A 154 -5.39 -20.46 -12.32
CA THR A 154 -4.57 -21.50 -12.97
C THR A 154 -5.20 -22.87 -12.76
N SER A 155 -6.48 -23.02 -13.08
CA SER A 155 -7.13 -24.32 -13.13
C SER A 155 -6.70 -25.14 -14.35
N GLU A 156 -6.91 -26.46 -14.31
CA GLU A 156 -6.59 -27.40 -15.40
C GLU A 156 -7.30 -27.07 -16.74
N LYS A 157 -8.27 -26.14 -16.74
CA LYS A 157 -9.13 -25.81 -17.89
C LYS A 157 -8.63 -24.63 -18.74
N GLY A 158 -7.53 -23.99 -18.37
CA GLY A 158 -6.98 -22.83 -19.09
C GLY A 158 -6.64 -21.69 -18.14
N TYR A 159 -6.02 -20.63 -18.68
CA TYR A 159 -5.66 -19.47 -17.87
C TYR A 159 -6.79 -18.44 -17.92
N LEU A 160 -7.42 -18.20 -16.76
CA LEU A 160 -8.49 -17.22 -16.60
C LEU A 160 -7.96 -16.04 -15.79
N SER A 161 -8.29 -14.82 -16.22
CA SER A 161 -7.96 -13.63 -15.42
C SER A 161 -9.08 -12.59 -15.45
N LEU A 162 -9.34 -12.01 -14.29
CA LEU A 162 -10.18 -10.83 -14.11
C LEU A 162 -9.28 -9.64 -13.81
N SER A 163 -9.43 -8.57 -14.58
CA SER A 163 -8.75 -7.29 -14.37
C SER A 163 -9.77 -6.19 -14.18
N ILE A 164 -9.61 -5.39 -13.14
CA ILE A 164 -10.44 -4.21 -12.85
C ILE A 164 -9.53 -2.99 -12.77
N GLU A 165 -9.82 -1.99 -13.57
CA GLU A 165 -9.13 -0.70 -13.57
C GLU A 165 -9.95 0.32 -12.78
N LEU A 166 -9.28 1.11 -11.94
CA LEU A 166 -9.88 2.17 -11.16
C LEU A 166 -9.12 3.49 -11.35
N GLU A 167 -9.84 4.54 -11.67
CA GLU A 167 -9.35 5.93 -11.68
C GLU A 167 -10.14 6.73 -10.65
N ASP A 168 -9.47 7.61 -9.90
CA ASP A 168 -10.10 8.39 -8.82
C ASP A 168 -10.94 7.53 -7.86
N ASN A 169 -10.42 6.34 -7.53
CA ASN A 169 -11.06 5.35 -6.63
C ASN A 169 -12.38 4.77 -7.16
N LYS A 170 -12.65 4.86 -8.47
CA LYS A 170 -13.85 4.35 -9.13
C LYS A 170 -13.51 3.40 -10.26
N VAL A 171 -14.28 2.32 -10.40
CA VAL A 171 -14.15 1.38 -11.51
C VAL A 171 -14.42 2.10 -12.83
N THR A 172 -13.45 2.06 -13.73
CA THR A 172 -13.57 2.57 -15.10
C THR A 172 -13.66 1.46 -16.13
N LYS A 173 -13.16 0.26 -15.80
CA LYS A 173 -13.12 -0.87 -16.73
C LYS A 173 -13.03 -2.20 -16.02
N ILE A 174 -13.77 -3.18 -16.54
CA ILE A 174 -13.76 -4.57 -16.09
C ILE A 174 -13.43 -5.44 -17.30
N THR A 175 -12.36 -6.21 -17.24
CA THR A 175 -11.89 -7.07 -18.33
C THR A 175 -11.76 -8.50 -17.81
N LYS A 176 -12.42 -9.45 -18.48
CA LYS A 176 -12.22 -10.88 -18.26
C LYS A 176 -11.53 -11.48 -19.48
N VAL A 177 -10.42 -12.18 -19.28
CA VAL A 177 -9.67 -12.86 -20.35
C VAL A 177 -9.65 -14.35 -20.07
N GLU A 178 -10.03 -15.14 -21.07
CA GLU A 178 -9.91 -16.60 -21.10
C GLU A 178 -8.89 -16.93 -22.20
N ILE A 179 -7.76 -17.57 -21.85
CA ILE A 179 -6.66 -17.94 -22.76
C ILE A 179 -6.58 -19.45 -22.88
#